data_AF-A0A7S0WNG6-F1
#
_entry.id   AF-A0A7S0WNG6-F1
#
_cell.length_a   1.000
_cell.length_b   1.000
_cell.length_c   1.000
_cell.angle_alpha   90.00
_cell.angle_beta   90.00
_cell.angle_gamma   90.00
#
_symmetry.space_group_name_H-M   'P 1'
#
loop_
_entity.id
_entity.type
_entity.pdbx_description
1 polymer ?
#
loop_
_entity_poly.entity_id
_entity_poly.type
_entity_poly.pdbx_seq_one_letter_code
_entity_poly.pdbx_strand_id
1 'polypeptide(L)'
;DNTRHLSRHPQTGEPYLLGAEHIRRVVLCSGQVYYRLSQTRRRYRIRDIVLVRLEMIAPFPHDRVTNVVKRYPNADLVWCQEEPKNMGAWAYVKPRIDAAMRGMCLQMGVEARQGQYV
;
A
#
# COMPACT_ATOMS: atom_id res chain seq x y z
N ASP A 1 -2.77 0.25 13.82
CA ASP A 1 -3.14 1.40 12.97
C ASP A 1 -2.18 1.46 11.78
N ASN A 2 -2.64 1.94 10.62
CA ASN A 2 -1.79 2.05 9.43
C ASN A 2 -0.76 3.19 9.54
N THR A 3 -0.52 3.74 10.73
CA THR A 3 0.34 4.91 10.96
C THR A 3 1.70 4.53 11.55
N ARG A 4 1.91 3.27 11.98
CA ARG A 4 3.21 2.79 12.50
C ARG A 4 4.39 2.93 11.54
N HIS A 5 4.14 3.07 10.24
CA HIS A 5 5.22 3.32 9.27
C HIS A 5 5.74 4.77 9.30
N LEU A 6 5.03 5.70 9.95
CA LEU A 6 5.44 7.09 10.17
C LEU A 6 6.30 7.27 11.42
N SER A 7 6.51 6.19 12.18
CA SER A 7 7.37 6.20 13.35
C SER A 7 8.83 6.43 12.97
N ARG A 8 9.63 6.85 13.95
CA ARG A 8 11.09 6.98 13.83
C ARG A 8 11.76 5.74 14.41
N HIS A 9 12.95 5.43 13.93
CA HIS A 9 13.77 4.36 14.45
C HIS A 9 14.19 4.68 15.89
N PRO A 10 13.92 3.81 16.89
CA PRO A 10 14.12 4.14 18.30
C PRO A 10 15.55 4.51 18.67
N GLN A 11 16.54 3.94 17.98
CA GLN A 11 17.96 4.12 18.31
C GLN A 11 18.60 5.27 17.52
N THR A 12 18.11 5.57 16.31
CA THR A 12 18.74 6.56 15.42
C THR A 12 17.90 7.82 15.24
N GLY A 13 16.63 7.82 15.67
CA GLY A 13 15.69 8.92 15.46
C GLY A 13 15.30 9.15 13.99
N GLU A 14 15.85 8.38 13.05
CA GLU A 14 15.57 8.53 11.64
C GLU A 14 14.16 8.05 11.28
N PRO A 15 13.45 8.72 10.35
CA PRO A 15 12.14 8.25 9.91
C PRO A 15 12.26 6.93 9.13
N TYR A 16 11.35 5.98 9.34
CA TYR A 16 11.36 4.72 8.57
C TYR A 16 11.02 4.89 7.08
N LEU A 17 10.48 6.06 6.70
CA LEU A 17 10.06 6.41 5.36
C LEU A 17 10.70 7.73 4.94
N LEU A 18 10.82 7.94 3.64
CA LEU A 18 11.13 9.26 3.08
C LEU A 18 9.93 10.22 3.22
N GLY A 19 10.16 11.49 2.88
CA GLY A 19 9.09 12.48 2.73
C GLY A 19 8.00 12.00 1.76
N ALA A 20 6.78 12.48 1.93
CA ALA A 20 5.61 12.00 1.18
C ALA A 20 5.77 12.18 -0.34
N GLU A 21 6.45 13.24 -0.73
CA GLU A 21 6.83 13.61 -2.10
C GLU A 21 7.86 12.64 -2.73
N HIS A 22 8.62 11.91 -1.90
CA HIS A 22 9.63 10.94 -2.33
C HIS A 22 9.13 9.49 -2.26
N ILE A 23 7.88 9.26 -1.90
CA ILE A 23 7.28 7.93 -1.94
C ILE A 23 6.94 7.58 -3.38
N ARG A 24 7.52 6.47 -3.88
CA ARG A 24 7.26 5.96 -5.24
C ARG A 24 6.09 4.98 -5.30
N ARG A 25 5.73 4.35 -4.17
CA ARG A 25 4.71 3.28 -4.17
C ARG A 25 3.97 3.17 -2.85
N VAL A 26 2.66 3.03 -2.96
CA VAL A 26 1.76 2.59 -1.90
C VAL A 26 1.28 1.18 -2.22
N VAL A 27 1.56 0.23 -1.32
CA VAL A 27 1.07 -1.15 -1.42
C VAL A 27 -0.09 -1.33 -0.45
N LEU A 28 -1.29 -1.49 -1.00
CA LEU A 28 -2.46 -1.97 -0.28
C LEU A 28 -2.39 -3.48 -0.15
N CYS A 29 -2.72 -4.02 1.01
CA CYS A 29 -2.84 -5.47 1.21
C CYS A 29 -3.82 -5.80 2.34
N SER A 30 -4.16 -7.07 2.49
CA SER A 30 -4.95 -7.57 3.60
C SER A 30 -4.36 -8.86 4.16
N GLY A 31 -4.63 -9.16 5.43
CA GLY A 31 -4.17 -10.38 6.08
C GLY A 31 -2.66 -10.44 6.35
N GLN A 32 -2.12 -11.66 6.35
CA GLN A 32 -0.77 -11.98 6.84
C GLN A 32 0.34 -11.48 5.91
N VAL A 33 0.06 -11.29 4.62
CA VAL A 33 1.03 -10.78 3.63
C VAL A 33 1.68 -9.47 4.07
N TYR A 34 0.96 -8.62 4.82
CA TYR A 34 1.48 -7.38 5.38
C TYR A 34 2.76 -7.59 6.20
N TYR A 35 2.81 -8.63 7.04
CA TYR A 35 3.94 -8.87 7.93
C TYR A 35 5.18 -9.28 7.15
N ARG A 36 5.01 -10.11 6.12
CA ARG A 36 6.09 -10.51 5.19
C ARG A 36 6.63 -9.28 4.46
N LEU A 37 5.76 -8.45 3.89
CA LEU A 37 6.15 -7.19 3.23
C LEU A 37 6.90 -6.26 4.18
N SER A 38 6.39 -6.09 5.41
CA SER A 38 6.99 -5.22 6.41
C SER A 38 8.38 -5.70 6.83
N GLN A 39 8.55 -7.01 7.01
CA GLN A 39 9.84 -7.62 7.33
C GLN A 39 10.84 -7.43 6.19
N THR A 40 10.45 -7.73 4.95
CA THR A 40 11.28 -7.51 3.75
C THR A 40 11.68 -6.04 3.63
N ARG A 41 10.73 -5.12 3.73
CA ARG A 41 10.97 -3.68 3.67
C ARG A 41 12.00 -3.23 4.71
N ARG A 42 11.90 -3.72 5.95
CA ARG A 42 12.84 -3.42 7.03
C ARG A 42 14.22 -4.03 6.77
N ARG A 43 14.27 -5.30 6.36
CA ARG A 43 15.51 -6.02 6.06
C ARG A 43 16.35 -5.32 5.00
N TYR A 44 15.71 -4.87 3.93
CA TYR A 44 16.37 -4.18 2.82
C TYR A 44 16.37 -2.65 2.96
N ARG A 45 15.95 -2.12 4.12
CA ARG A 45 15.91 -0.67 4.42
C ARG A 45 15.22 0.16 3.34
N ILE A 46 14.11 -0.35 2.81
CA ILE A 46 13.35 0.30 1.74
C ILE A 46 12.48 1.39 2.36
N ARG A 47 12.75 2.65 2.00
CA ARG A 47 12.14 3.85 2.64
C ARG A 47 11.13 4.57 1.74
N ASP A 48 11.03 4.19 0.47
CA ASP A 48 10.21 4.83 -0.55
C ASP A 48 8.93 4.05 -0.89
N ILE A 49 8.65 2.97 -0.14
CA ILE A 49 7.42 2.17 -0.23
C ILE A 49 6.61 2.26 1.08
N VAL A 50 5.36 2.69 0.95
CA VAL A 50 4.36 2.67 2.02
C VAL A 50 3.55 1.38 1.96
N LEU A 51 3.35 0.74 3.11
CA LEU A 51 2.47 -0.42 3.25
C LEU A 51 1.20 -0.02 4.01
N VAL A 52 0.04 -0.32 3.44
CA VAL A 52 -1.26 -0.01 4.02
C VAL A 52 -2.10 -1.28 4.10
N ARG A 53 -2.50 -1.65 5.31
CA ARG A 53 -3.35 -2.82 5.52
C ARG A 53 -4.82 -2.43 5.51
N LEU A 54 -5.60 -3.05 4.62
CA LEU A 54 -7.06 -2.95 4.62
C LEU A 54 -7.64 -4.14 5.39
N GLU A 55 -7.89 -3.94 6.68
CA GLU A 55 -8.49 -4.95 7.57
C GLU A 55 -9.92 -5.31 7.18
N MET A 56 -10.67 -4.30 6.75
CA MET A 56 -12.05 -4.44 6.33
C MET A 56 -12.12 -4.09 4.84
N ILE A 57 -12.39 -5.11 4.03
CA ILE A 57 -12.48 -4.97 2.57
C ILE A 57 -13.90 -4.62 2.15
N ALA A 58 -14.91 -5.14 2.85
CA ALA A 58 -16.32 -4.90 2.59
C ALA A 58 -17.01 -4.42 3.90
N PRO A 59 -17.75 -3.29 3.87
CA PRO A 59 -17.87 -2.34 2.76
C PRO A 59 -16.51 -1.67 2.43
N PHE A 60 -16.30 -1.33 1.16
CA PHE A 60 -15.00 -0.79 0.72
C PHE A 60 -14.73 0.60 1.29
N PRO A 61 -13.56 0.83 1.93
CA PRO A 61 -13.29 2.07 2.65
C PRO A 61 -12.77 3.17 1.71
N HIS A 62 -13.66 3.71 0.86
CA HIS A 62 -13.34 4.72 -0.16
C HIS A 62 -12.54 5.90 0.41
N ASP A 63 -13.05 6.55 1.46
CA ASP A 63 -12.40 7.74 2.05
C ASP A 63 -10.98 7.44 2.54
N ARG A 64 -10.75 6.26 3.12
CA ARG A 64 -9.43 5.87 3.61
C ARG A 64 -8.45 5.69 2.45
N VAL A 65 -8.88 5.01 1.38
CA VAL A 65 -8.03 4.79 0.20
C VAL A 65 -7.73 6.12 -0.49
N THR A 66 -8.74 6.98 -0.70
CA THR A 66 -8.55 8.30 -1.31
C THR A 66 -7.64 9.20 -0.48
N ASN A 67 -7.76 9.20 0.85
CA ASN A 67 -6.87 9.98 1.72
C ASN A 67 -5.41 9.50 1.67
N VAL A 68 -5.18 8.19 1.56
CA VAL A 68 -3.83 7.64 1.37
C VAL A 68 -3.25 8.09 0.05
N VAL A 69 -4.01 7.99 -1.04
CA VAL A 69 -3.53 8.40 -2.37
C VAL A 69 -3.22 9.90 -2.41
N LYS A 70 -4.11 10.74 -1.87
CA LYS A 70 -3.87 12.20 -1.77
C LYS A 70 -2.61 12.54 -0.98
N ARG A 71 -2.26 11.73 0.02
CA ARG A 71 -1.05 11.93 0.83
C ARG A 71 0.22 11.64 0.05
N TYR A 72 0.19 10.73 -0.91
CA TYR A 72 1.36 10.29 -1.68
C TYR A 72 1.12 10.52 -3.19
N PRO A 73 1.09 11.78 -3.63
CA PRO A 73 0.65 12.13 -4.99
C PRO A 73 1.60 11.62 -6.09
N ASN A 74 2.85 11.28 -5.77
CA ASN A 74 3.82 10.77 -6.74
C ASN A 74 3.89 9.23 -6.78
N ALA A 75 3.06 8.55 -5.98
CA ALA A 75 3.20 7.12 -5.75
C ALA A 75 2.26 6.28 -6.62
N ASP A 76 2.79 5.20 -7.20
CA ASP A 76 1.98 4.13 -7.76
C ASP A 76 1.18 3.44 -6.65
N LEU A 77 -0.08 3.09 -6.90
CA LEU A 77 -0.88 2.29 -5.97
C LEU A 77 -1.03 0.85 -6.45
N VAL A 78 -0.61 -0.09 -5.62
CA VAL A 78 -0.57 -1.54 -5.90
C VAL A 78 -1.44 -2.30 -4.91
N TRP A 79 -2.14 -3.34 -5.38
CA TRP A 79 -2.84 -4.30 -4.52
C TRP A 79 -2.06 -5.61 -4.42
N CYS A 80 -1.66 -5.98 -3.20
CA CYS A 80 -0.88 -7.17 -2.93
C CYS A 80 -1.71 -8.18 -2.13
N GLN A 81 -1.75 -9.42 -2.61
CA GLN A 81 -2.42 -10.57 -1.99
C GLN A 81 -1.63 -11.85 -2.28
N GLU A 82 -1.76 -12.86 -1.40
CA GLU A 82 -1.09 -14.16 -1.62
C GLU A 82 -1.88 -15.02 -2.62
N GLU A 83 -3.19 -14.85 -2.65
CA GLU A 83 -4.11 -15.61 -3.51
C GLU A 83 -3.93 -15.27 -4.99
N PRO A 84 -4.22 -16.22 -5.91
CA PRO A 84 -4.35 -15.96 -7.34
C PRO A 84 -5.25 -14.79 -7.69
N LYS A 85 -5.00 -14.17 -8.85
CA LYS A 85 -5.79 -13.03 -9.33
C LYS A 85 -7.28 -13.34 -9.47
N ASN A 86 -7.65 -14.57 -9.80
CA ASN A 86 -9.04 -15.04 -9.87
C ASN A 86 -9.61 -15.43 -8.49
N MET A 87 -8.86 -15.23 -7.41
CA MET A 87 -9.22 -15.53 -6.02
C MET A 87 -8.95 -14.32 -5.10
N GLY A 88 -9.30 -14.50 -3.83
CA GLY A 88 -9.14 -13.47 -2.81
C GLY A 88 -10.00 -12.25 -3.12
N ALA A 89 -9.50 -11.07 -2.76
CA ALA A 89 -10.27 -9.84 -2.84
C ALA A 89 -10.10 -9.09 -4.17
N TRP A 90 -9.20 -9.52 -5.07
CA TRP A 90 -8.84 -8.78 -6.27
C TRP A 90 -10.05 -8.31 -7.09
N ALA A 91 -10.94 -9.22 -7.46
CA ALA A 91 -12.12 -8.92 -8.27
C ALA A 91 -13.06 -7.91 -7.58
N TYR A 92 -13.07 -7.89 -6.25
CA TYR A 92 -13.85 -6.95 -5.46
C TYR A 92 -13.18 -5.57 -5.35
N VAL A 93 -11.89 -5.52 -5.02
CA VAL A 93 -11.18 -4.25 -4.73
C VAL A 93 -10.81 -3.49 -5.99
N LYS A 94 -10.42 -4.17 -7.08
CA LYS A 94 -9.94 -3.52 -8.31
C LYS A 94 -10.89 -2.45 -8.84
N PRO A 95 -12.18 -2.74 -9.16
CA PRO A 95 -13.08 -1.72 -9.69
C PRO A 95 -13.36 -0.58 -8.70
N ARG A 96 -13.21 -0.83 -7.40
CA ARG A 96 -13.45 0.16 -6.34
C ARG A 96 -12.25 1.06 -6.07
N ILE A 97 -11.04 0.51 -6.18
CA ILE A 97 -9.79 1.27 -6.22
C ILE A 97 -9.82 2.18 -7.44
N ASP A 98 -10.13 1.64 -8.62
CA ASP A 98 -10.27 2.45 -9.84
C ASP A 98 -11.28 3.59 -9.61
N ALA A 99 -12.46 3.28 -9.03
CA ALA A 99 -13.46 4.27 -8.70
C ALA A 99 -12.97 5.36 -7.75
N ALA A 100 -12.27 4.98 -6.69
CA ALA A 100 -11.71 5.90 -5.72
C ALA A 100 -10.60 6.79 -6.33
N MET A 101 -10.00 6.36 -7.44
CA MET A 101 -8.94 7.08 -8.15
C MET A 101 -9.40 7.88 -9.37
N ARG A 102 -10.59 7.63 -9.90
CA ARG A 102 -11.17 8.43 -10.99
C ARG A 102 -11.26 9.91 -10.56
N GLY A 103 -10.48 10.77 -11.23
CA GLY A 103 -10.37 12.21 -10.95
C GLY A 103 -9.03 12.65 -10.34
N MET A 104 -8.19 11.70 -9.93
CA MET A 104 -6.79 11.97 -9.57
C MET A 104 -5.94 11.60 -10.80
N CYS A 105 -5.34 12.60 -11.46
CA CYS A 105 -4.52 12.45 -12.67
C CYS A 105 -3.21 11.70 -12.36
N LEU A 106 -3.31 10.43 -11.98
CA LEU A 106 -2.20 9.53 -11.66
C LEU A 106 -2.21 8.39 -12.68
N GLN A 107 -1.12 8.24 -13.43
CA GLN A 107 -0.88 7.02 -14.21
C GLN A 107 -0.69 5.86 -13.24
N MET A 108 -1.41 4.76 -13.46
CA MET A 108 -1.65 3.75 -12.44
C MET A 108 -1.41 2.34 -12.96
N GLY A 109 -0.45 1.63 -12.36
CA GLY A 109 -0.30 0.19 -12.46
C GLY A 109 -0.91 -0.50 -11.24
N VAL A 110 -2.24 -0.70 -11.21
CA VAL A 110 -2.83 -1.61 -10.21
C VAL A 110 -2.53 -3.04 -10.64
N GLU A 111 -1.43 -3.58 -10.13
CA GLU A 111 -1.02 -4.96 -10.40
C GLU A 111 -1.35 -5.85 -9.21
N ALA A 112 -2.01 -6.99 -9.47
CA ALA A 112 -2.02 -8.11 -8.54
C ALA A 112 -0.72 -8.89 -8.76
N ARG A 113 0.22 -8.81 -7.81
CA ARG A 113 1.46 -9.60 -7.84
C ARG A 113 1.32 -10.80 -6.92
N GLN A 114 1.53 -12.00 -7.48
CA GLN A 114 1.74 -13.22 -6.70
C GLN A 114 3.24 -13.46 -6.56
N GLY A 115 3.71 -13.68 -5.34
CA GLY A 115 4.95 -14.44 -5.12
C GLY A 115 6.24 -13.83 -5.70
N GLN A 116 6.49 -12.54 -5.50
CA GLN A 116 7.84 -12.00 -5.27
C GLN A 116 7.63 -10.55 -4.85
N TYR A 117 7.86 -10.31 -3.58
CA TYR A 117 7.46 -9.08 -2.95
C TYR A 117 8.71 -8.29 -2.59
N VAL A 118 8.81 -7.15 -3.27
CA VAL A 118 9.90 -6.17 -3.28
C VAL A 118 11.12 -6.57 -4.09
#